data_AF-A0A356V5B9-F1
#
_entry.id   AF-A0A356V5B9-F1
#
_cell.length_a   1.000
_cell.length_b   1.000
_cell.length_c   1.000
_cell.angle_alpha   90.00
_cell.angle_beta   90.00
_cell.angle_gamma   90.00
#
_symmetry.space_group_name_H-M   'P 1'
#
loop_
_entity.id
_entity.type
_entity.pdbx_description
1 polymer ?
#
loop_
_entity_poly.entity_id
_entity_poly.type
_entity_poly.pdbx_seq_one_letter_code
_entity_poly.pdbx_strand_id
1 'polypeptide(L)'
;RNGGQVGHGHNIDQRSLERKQGKSDARALWDIAQDSIKITRNLAKKHAPDAMFKPGHGAAYFSQKQADSGREDQEYLATNYGFEQSDFLDRAATAEIIGTDQYCGMVLEMNGGHLHPLNFALGRHPWNYHKPDALFCPHCTKHPERLGLFRPRGCFG
;
A
#
# COMPACT_ATOMS: atom_id res chain seq x y z
N ARG A 1 -6.92 11.77 0.22
CA ARG A 1 -7.28 10.54 0.98
C ARG A 1 -6.52 9.39 0.33
N ASN A 2 -5.86 8.50 1.08
CA ASN A 2 -4.95 7.50 0.50
C ASN A 2 -5.68 6.24 -0.03
N GLY A 3 -6.95 5.99 0.31
CA GLY A 3 -7.73 4.86 -0.24
C GLY A 3 -7.17 3.44 0.01
N GLY A 4 -5.96 3.29 0.57
CA GLY A 4 -5.24 2.03 0.67
C GLY A 4 -4.01 1.92 -0.26
N GLN A 5 -3.67 2.96 -1.02
CA GLN A 5 -2.49 2.97 -1.89
C GLN A 5 -1.20 3.03 -1.07
N VAL A 6 -0.20 2.28 -1.51
CA VAL A 6 1.13 2.21 -0.91
C VAL A 6 2.12 2.42 -2.05
N GLY A 7 2.90 3.49 -2.01
CA GLY A 7 3.84 3.83 -3.06
C GLY A 7 4.94 4.75 -2.56
N HIS A 8 5.97 4.91 -3.37
CA HIS A 8 7.17 5.70 -3.04
C HIS A 8 6.96 7.21 -3.28
N GLY A 9 5.89 7.57 -4.00
CA GLY A 9 5.61 8.94 -4.38
C GLY A 9 5.23 9.81 -3.19
N HIS A 10 5.99 10.89 -2.99
CA HIS A 10 5.45 12.08 -2.36
C HIS A 10 4.41 12.70 -3.31
N ASN A 11 3.61 13.66 -2.84
CA ASN A 11 2.65 14.37 -3.73
C ASN A 11 3.35 15.35 -4.71
N ILE A 12 4.54 14.97 -5.20
CA ILE A 12 5.43 15.62 -6.16
C ILE A 12 6.38 14.56 -6.72
N ASP A 13 6.80 14.69 -7.99
CA ASP A 13 7.80 13.82 -8.60
C ASP A 13 9.20 14.03 -7.98
N GLN A 14 10.05 13.02 -8.10
CA GLN A 14 11.37 13.03 -7.46
C GLN A 14 12.26 14.16 -7.98
N ARG A 15 12.21 14.48 -9.27
CA ARG A 15 13.00 15.57 -9.87
C ARG A 15 12.54 16.94 -9.35
N SER A 16 11.24 17.13 -9.14
CA SER A 16 10.68 18.30 -8.46
C SER A 16 11.08 18.37 -7.00
N LEU A 17 11.11 17.25 -6.29
CA LEU A 17 11.56 17.19 -4.90
C LEU A 17 13.03 17.59 -4.76
N GLU A 18 13.90 17.09 -5.65
CA GLU A 18 15.31 17.48 -5.72
C GLU A 18 15.49 18.98 -5.96
N ARG A 19 14.70 19.59 -6.84
CA ARG A 19 14.76 21.04 -7.09
C ARG A 19 14.34 21.86 -5.86
N LYS A 20 13.44 21.34 -5.03
CA LYS A 20 12.90 22.04 -3.87
C LYS A 20 13.77 21.90 -2.63
N GLN A 21 14.26 20.69 -2.36
CA GLN A 21 14.96 20.35 -1.11
C GLN A 21 16.46 20.08 -1.30
N GLY A 22 16.93 20.01 -2.54
CA GLY A 22 18.27 19.53 -2.86
C GLY A 22 18.33 18.01 -2.97
N LYS A 23 19.35 17.51 -3.69
CA LYS A 23 19.48 16.08 -4.01
C LYS A 23 19.67 15.19 -2.78
N SER A 24 20.41 15.67 -1.77
CA SER A 24 20.68 14.91 -0.54
C SER A 24 19.38 14.64 0.23
N ASP A 25 18.61 15.68 0.51
CA ASP A 25 17.37 15.53 1.29
C ASP A 25 16.30 14.79 0.49
N ALA A 26 16.21 15.01 -0.83
CA ALA A 26 15.34 14.23 -1.70
C ALA A 26 15.70 12.73 -1.69
N ARG A 27 16.98 12.39 -1.63
CA ARG A 27 17.45 11.00 -1.49
C ARG A 27 17.07 10.40 -0.13
N ALA A 28 17.26 11.13 0.96
CA ALA A 28 16.87 10.67 2.28
C ALA A 28 15.35 10.41 2.36
N LEU A 29 14.55 11.29 1.78
CA LEU A 29 13.08 11.13 1.71
C LEU A 29 12.69 9.90 0.87
N TRP A 30 13.36 9.67 -0.25
CA TRP A 30 13.17 8.47 -1.06
C TRP A 30 13.45 7.19 -0.27
N ASP A 31 14.58 7.12 0.43
CA ASP A 31 14.96 5.94 1.22
C ASP A 31 13.93 5.67 2.34
N ILE A 32 13.45 6.73 3.01
CA ILE A 32 12.37 6.63 4.00
C ILE A 32 11.09 6.07 3.37
N ALA A 33 10.72 6.52 2.17
CA ALA A 33 9.53 6.03 1.47
C ALA A 33 9.67 4.54 1.13
N GLN A 34 10.82 4.11 0.62
CA GLN A 34 11.10 2.70 0.30
C GLN A 34 11.06 1.80 1.54
N ASP A 35 11.67 2.23 2.65
CA ASP A 35 11.60 1.51 3.92
C ASP A 35 10.17 1.45 4.47
N SER A 36 9.39 2.52 4.31
CA SER A 36 7.99 2.57 4.75
C SER A 36 7.14 1.55 3.99
N ILE A 37 7.36 1.36 2.69
CA ILE A 37 6.70 0.32 1.88
C ILE A 37 7.06 -1.07 2.41
N LYS A 38 8.36 -1.33 2.63
CA LYS A 38 8.85 -2.61 3.16
C LYS A 38 8.25 -2.93 4.53
N ILE A 39 8.23 -1.95 5.43
CA ILE A 39 7.63 -2.09 6.77
C ILE A 39 6.14 -2.38 6.65
N THR A 40 5.41 -1.63 5.82
CA THR A 40 3.97 -1.81 5.62
C THR A 40 3.65 -3.22 5.12
N ARG A 41 4.39 -3.72 4.12
CA ARG A 41 4.23 -5.08 3.59
C ARG A 41 4.47 -6.14 4.66
N ASN A 42 5.53 -5.98 5.46
CA ASN A 42 5.85 -6.92 6.54
C ASN A 42 4.80 -6.91 7.66
N LEU A 43 4.32 -5.73 8.06
CA LEU A 43 3.26 -5.59 9.04
C LEU A 43 1.94 -6.19 8.54
N ALA A 44 1.57 -5.94 7.29
CA ALA A 44 0.36 -6.50 6.70
C ALA A 44 0.44 -8.03 6.70
N LYS A 45 1.56 -8.60 6.24
CA LYS A 45 1.77 -10.05 6.22
C LYS A 45 1.70 -10.68 7.62
N LYS A 46 2.28 -10.03 8.63
CA LYS A 46 2.42 -10.59 9.98
C LYS A 46 1.21 -10.36 10.88
N HIS A 47 0.59 -9.20 10.78
CA HIS A 47 -0.39 -8.70 11.75
C HIS A 47 -1.77 -8.43 11.15
N ALA A 48 -1.87 -8.27 9.83
CA ALA A 48 -3.12 -7.95 9.17
C ALA A 48 -3.28 -8.70 7.83
N PRO A 49 -3.20 -10.04 7.77
CA PRO A 49 -3.29 -10.77 6.52
C PRO A 49 -4.63 -10.52 5.79
N ASP A 50 -5.72 -10.21 6.50
CA ASP A 50 -7.00 -9.81 5.89
C ASP A 50 -6.98 -8.39 5.29
N ALA A 51 -5.90 -7.63 5.48
CA ALA A 51 -5.66 -6.41 4.73
C ALA A 51 -5.33 -6.68 3.25
N MET A 52 -4.97 -7.92 2.91
CA MET A 52 -4.80 -8.37 1.52
C MET A 52 -3.93 -7.43 0.70
N PHE A 53 -2.66 -7.25 1.12
CA PHE A 53 -1.72 -6.45 0.34
C PHE A 53 -1.55 -7.06 -1.05
N LYS A 54 -1.88 -6.28 -2.09
CA LYS A 54 -1.73 -6.61 -3.50
C LYS A 54 -0.61 -5.76 -4.09
N PRO A 55 0.54 -6.36 -4.49
CA PRO A 55 1.59 -5.65 -5.18
C PRO A 55 1.11 -5.11 -6.53
N GLY A 56 1.68 -3.99 -6.96
CA GLY A 56 1.39 -3.40 -8.27
C GLY A 56 0.65 -2.07 -8.18
N HIS A 57 1.23 -1.06 -8.82
CA HIS A 57 0.63 0.24 -9.07
C HIS A 57 0.89 0.65 -10.52
N GLY A 58 -0.18 0.96 -11.25
CA GLY A 58 -0.12 1.34 -12.66
C GLY A 58 -0.49 2.81 -12.87
N ALA A 59 0.36 3.55 -13.57
CA ALA A 59 0.07 4.90 -14.05
C ALA A 59 -0.05 4.87 -15.58
N ALA A 60 -1.28 4.91 -16.10
CA ALA A 60 -1.56 4.91 -17.53
C ALA A 60 -1.78 6.33 -18.08
N TYR A 61 -1.36 6.56 -19.32
CA TYR A 61 -1.28 7.90 -19.90
C TYR A 61 -2.12 8.03 -21.17
N PHE A 62 -2.95 9.07 -21.26
CA PHE A 62 -3.85 9.32 -22.40
C PHE A 62 -3.18 9.95 -23.62
N SER A 63 -1.95 10.42 -23.48
CA SER A 63 -1.21 11.07 -24.56
C SER A 63 0.22 10.54 -24.64
N GLN A 64 0.78 10.55 -25.84
CA GLN A 64 2.15 10.12 -26.08
C GLN A 64 3.15 10.94 -25.25
N LYS A 65 2.94 12.26 -25.17
CA LYS A 65 3.78 13.16 -24.36
C LYS A 65 3.82 12.75 -22.87
N GLN A 66 2.68 12.37 -22.30
CA GLN A 66 2.62 11.91 -20.92
C GLN A 66 3.30 10.55 -20.74
N ALA A 67 3.12 9.63 -21.70
CA ALA A 67 3.77 8.33 -21.70
C ALA A 67 5.30 8.47 -21.77
N ASP A 68 5.80 9.34 -22.66
CA ASP A 68 7.23 9.63 -22.78
C ASP A 68 7.79 10.24 -21.49
N SER A 69 7.08 11.19 -20.87
CA SER A 69 7.47 11.73 -19.55
C SER A 69 7.54 10.65 -18.47
N GLY A 70 6.57 9.73 -18.44
CA GLY A 70 6.56 8.61 -17.49
C GLY A 70 7.74 7.65 -17.70
N ARG A 71 8.08 7.35 -18.97
CA ARG A 71 9.28 6.57 -19.32
C ARG A 71 10.55 7.27 -18.85
N GLU A 72 10.70 8.57 -19.12
CA GLU A 72 11.86 9.35 -18.69
C GLU A 72 11.99 9.44 -17.16
N ASP A 73 10.87 9.53 -16.43
CA ASP A 73 10.86 9.49 -14.96
C ASP A 73 11.33 8.11 -14.45
N GLN A 74 10.86 7.02 -15.05
CA GLN A 74 11.27 5.67 -14.69
C GLN A 74 12.78 5.44 -14.96
N GLU A 75 13.27 5.83 -16.14
CA GLU A 75 14.70 5.72 -16.50
C GLU A 75 15.58 6.54 -15.54
N TYR A 76 15.09 7.72 -15.13
CA TYR A 76 15.76 8.57 -14.16
C TYR A 76 15.86 7.89 -12.78
N LEU A 77 14.77 7.30 -12.29
CA LEU A 77 14.75 6.58 -11.02
C LEU A 77 15.61 5.32 -11.05
N ALA A 78 15.60 4.57 -12.15
CA ALA A 78 16.50 3.43 -12.34
C ALA A 78 17.97 3.86 -12.25
N THR A 79 18.35 4.91 -12.98
CA THR A 79 19.75 5.37 -13.07
C THR A 79 20.26 6.02 -11.77
N ASN A 80 19.45 6.88 -11.14
CA ASN A 80 19.91 7.73 -10.03
C ASN A 80 19.55 7.18 -8.65
N TYR A 81 18.55 6.30 -8.58
CA TYR A 81 18.04 5.73 -7.33
C TYR A 81 18.14 4.20 -7.28
N GLY A 82 18.57 3.54 -8.37
CA GLY A 82 18.65 2.08 -8.44
C GLY A 82 17.28 1.42 -8.38
N PHE A 83 16.24 2.11 -8.84
CA PHE A 83 14.86 1.64 -8.74
C PHE A 83 14.46 0.78 -9.95
N GLU A 84 14.72 -0.52 -9.84
CA GLU A 84 14.47 -1.50 -10.92
C GLU A 84 13.09 -2.17 -10.85
N GLN A 85 12.26 -1.81 -9.86
CA GLN A 85 10.96 -2.44 -9.62
C GLN A 85 9.82 -1.79 -10.40
N SER A 86 10.17 -1.07 -11.48
CA SER A 86 9.24 -0.34 -12.32
C SER A 86 9.59 -0.49 -13.79
N ASP A 87 8.58 -0.78 -14.59
CA ASP A 87 8.68 -0.99 -16.03
C ASP A 87 7.76 -0.02 -16.78
N PHE A 88 8.24 0.48 -17.92
CA PHE A 88 7.38 1.15 -18.89
C PHE A 88 6.79 0.12 -19.85
N LEU A 89 5.48 0.17 -20.04
CA LEU A 89 4.74 -0.64 -20.99
C LEU A 89 4.22 0.24 -22.13
N ASP A 90 4.40 -0.22 -23.35
CA ASP A 90 3.87 0.45 -24.53
C ASP A 90 2.33 0.35 -24.60
N ARG A 91 1.75 0.95 -25.64
CA ARG A 91 0.30 0.96 -25.87
C ARG A 91 -0.31 -0.45 -25.91
N ALA A 92 0.36 -1.41 -26.56
CA ALA A 92 -0.18 -2.76 -26.72
C ALA A 92 -0.19 -3.50 -25.38
N ALA A 93 0.94 -3.52 -24.67
CA ALA A 93 1.04 -4.14 -23.36
C ALA A 93 0.14 -3.46 -22.31
N THR A 94 -0.03 -2.13 -22.41
CA THR A 94 -0.97 -1.39 -21.55
C THR A 94 -2.43 -1.81 -21.81
N ALA A 95 -2.81 -1.99 -23.07
CA ALA A 95 -4.17 -2.40 -23.44
C ALA A 95 -4.49 -3.82 -22.94
N GLU A 96 -3.51 -4.73 -22.91
CA GLU A 96 -3.67 -6.08 -22.35
C GLU A 96 -3.99 -6.05 -20.85
N ILE A 97 -3.41 -5.12 -20.09
CA ILE A 97 -3.64 -5.00 -18.65
C ILE A 97 -4.97 -4.29 -18.33
N ILE A 98 -5.26 -3.19 -19.03
CA ILE A 98 -6.41 -2.32 -18.70
C ILE A 98 -7.69 -2.78 -19.40
N GLY A 99 -7.58 -3.45 -20.55
CA GLY A 99 -8.72 -3.87 -21.36
C GLY A 99 -9.27 -2.79 -22.30
N THR A 100 -8.48 -1.76 -22.62
CA THR A 100 -8.84 -0.69 -23.57
C THR A 100 -7.61 -0.11 -24.24
N ASP A 101 -7.76 0.35 -25.48
CA ASP A 101 -6.71 0.95 -26.31
C ASP A 101 -6.60 2.48 -26.17
N GLN A 102 -7.35 3.09 -25.24
CA GLN A 102 -7.41 4.53 -25.03
C GLN A 102 -6.10 5.15 -24.49
N TYR A 103 -5.19 4.34 -23.96
CA TYR A 103 -3.93 4.81 -23.38
C TYR A 103 -2.76 4.63 -24.35
N CYS A 104 -1.79 5.53 -24.31
CA CYS A 104 -0.57 5.48 -25.14
C CYS A 104 0.57 4.67 -24.50
N GLY A 105 0.46 4.36 -23.21
CA GLY A 105 1.43 3.59 -22.44
C GLY A 105 1.14 3.66 -20.94
N MET A 106 1.89 2.93 -20.14
CA MET A 106 1.82 3.00 -18.68
C MET A 106 3.17 2.75 -18.03
N VAL A 107 3.34 3.25 -16.80
CA VAL A 107 4.38 2.77 -15.89
C VAL A 107 3.74 1.81 -14.90
N LEU A 108 4.29 0.60 -14.79
CA LEU A 108 3.91 -0.42 -13.81
C LEU A 108 4.99 -0.54 -12.75
N GLU A 109 4.61 -0.52 -11.49
CA GLU A 109 5.52 -0.51 -10.34
C GLU A 109 5.11 -1.57 -9.31
N MET A 110 6.03 -2.49 -8.96
CA MET A 110 5.69 -3.73 -8.22
C MET A 110 6.13 -3.77 -6.74
N ASN A 111 6.95 -2.82 -6.30
CA ASN A 111 7.28 -2.60 -4.88
C ASN A 111 6.05 -2.12 -4.10
N GLY A 112 5.38 -1.12 -4.66
CA GLY A 112 4.14 -0.55 -4.15
C GLY A 112 2.95 -1.48 -4.34
N GLY A 113 1.76 -0.97 -4.04
CA GLY A 113 0.55 -1.74 -4.16
C GLY A 113 -0.65 -1.11 -3.47
N HIS A 114 -1.60 -1.97 -3.13
CA HIS A 114 -2.83 -1.59 -2.45
C HIS A 114 -3.14 -2.57 -1.32
N LEU A 115 -3.75 -2.08 -0.24
CA LEU A 115 -4.28 -2.89 0.85
C LEU A 115 -5.61 -2.34 1.33
N HIS A 116 -6.37 -3.13 2.09
CA HIS A 116 -7.59 -2.68 2.75
C HIS A 116 -7.25 -1.87 4.01
N PRO A 117 -7.40 -0.53 4.00
CA PRO A 117 -6.84 0.33 5.05
C PRO A 117 -7.45 0.07 6.44
N LEU A 118 -8.76 -0.19 6.52
CA LEU A 118 -9.41 -0.49 7.80
C LEU A 118 -8.95 -1.83 8.39
N ASN A 119 -8.85 -2.89 7.59
CA ASN A 119 -8.37 -4.19 8.04
C ASN A 119 -6.90 -4.12 8.50
N PHE A 120 -6.08 -3.32 7.80
CA PHE A 120 -4.71 -3.06 8.21
C PHE A 120 -4.64 -2.35 9.57
N ALA A 121 -5.41 -1.27 9.75
CA ALA A 121 -5.44 -0.51 11.00
C ALA A 121 -5.95 -1.33 12.20
N LEU A 122 -6.89 -2.25 11.96
CA LEU A 122 -7.45 -3.14 12.99
C LEU A 122 -6.60 -4.40 13.26
N GLY A 123 -5.54 -4.65 12.48
CA GLY A 123 -4.75 -5.88 12.62
C GLY A 123 -5.58 -7.15 12.37
N ARG A 124 -6.46 -7.15 11.34
CA ARG A 124 -7.37 -8.27 11.10
C ARG A 124 -6.63 -9.51 10.60
N HIS A 125 -6.84 -10.61 11.32
CA HIS A 125 -6.30 -11.93 11.01
C HIS A 125 -7.48 -12.91 10.83
N PRO A 126 -7.38 -13.91 9.94
CA PRO A 126 -8.47 -14.87 9.69
C PRO A 126 -8.91 -15.66 10.94
N TRP A 127 -8.15 -15.62 12.04
CA TRP A 127 -8.45 -16.30 13.30
C TRP A 127 -8.97 -15.36 14.41
N ASN A 128 -9.08 -14.04 14.16
CA ASN A 128 -9.51 -13.06 15.16
C ASN A 128 -11.03 -12.99 15.36
N TYR A 129 -11.82 -13.88 14.74
CA TYR A 129 -13.25 -13.98 15.02
C TYR A 129 -13.57 -14.74 16.34
N HIS A 130 -12.60 -15.42 16.96
CA HIS A 130 -12.84 -16.28 18.14
C HIS A 130 -11.88 -16.15 19.32
N LYS A 131 -11.04 -15.10 19.40
CA LYS A 131 -10.31 -14.77 20.65
C LYS A 131 -10.94 -13.55 21.33
N PRO A 132 -11.75 -13.72 22.38
CA PRO A 132 -12.32 -12.60 23.13
C PRO A 132 -11.29 -11.78 23.92
N ASP A 133 -10.00 -12.15 23.90
CA ASP A 133 -9.01 -11.61 24.82
C ASP A 133 -8.15 -10.47 24.21
N ALA A 134 -8.34 -10.13 22.94
CA ALA A 134 -7.61 -9.07 22.27
C ALA A 134 -8.46 -7.79 22.09
N LEU A 135 -9.12 -7.36 23.16
CA LEU A 135 -9.67 -6.01 23.27
C LEU A 135 -8.76 -5.22 24.21
N PHE A 136 -7.78 -4.52 23.64
CA PHE A 136 -7.16 -3.39 24.32
C PHE A 136 -8.18 -2.25 24.35
N CYS A 137 -9.16 -2.34 25.26
CA CYS A 137 -10.04 -1.25 25.62
C CYS A 137 -9.39 -0.50 26.79
N PRO A 138 -8.75 0.66 26.58
CA PRO A 138 -8.11 1.42 27.67
C PRO A 138 -9.12 2.00 28.68
N HIS A 139 -10.43 1.80 28.47
CA HIS A 139 -11.49 2.29 29.36
C HIS A 139 -12.13 1.19 30.23
N CYS A 140 -11.86 -0.11 29.98
CA CYS A 140 -12.52 -1.22 30.66
C CYS A 140 -11.69 -1.89 31.77
N THR A 141 -10.58 -1.31 32.22
CA THR A 141 -9.70 -1.90 33.24
C THR A 141 -10.11 -1.56 34.69
N LYS A 142 -11.30 -0.99 34.92
CA LYS A 142 -11.83 -0.80 36.27
C LYS A 142 -13.06 -1.69 36.48
N HIS A 143 -12.92 -2.68 37.37
CA HIS A 143 -13.94 -3.57 37.96
C HIS A 143 -14.11 -4.98 37.34
N PRO A 144 -13.27 -5.96 37.74
CA PRO A 144 -13.41 -7.37 37.34
C PRO A 144 -14.52 -8.17 38.06
N GLU A 145 -15.40 -7.55 38.86
CA GLU A 145 -16.37 -8.29 39.70
C GLU A 145 -17.85 -8.22 39.26
N ARG A 146 -18.17 -7.77 38.05
CA ARG A 146 -19.58 -7.60 37.61
C ARG A 146 -19.99 -8.36 36.35
N LEU A 147 -19.59 -9.62 36.20
CA LEU A 147 -20.20 -10.52 35.20
C LEU A 147 -20.48 -11.91 35.79
N GLY A 148 -21.25 -11.93 36.88
CA GLY A 148 -22.10 -13.07 37.19
C GLY A 148 -23.44 -12.89 36.49
N LEU A 149 -23.70 -13.65 35.43
CA LEU A 149 -25.00 -14.11 34.89
C LEU A 149 -24.92 -14.33 33.38
N PHE A 150 -24.65 -15.57 32.96
CA PHE A 150 -25.45 -16.26 31.94
C PHE A 150 -25.03 -17.74 31.93
N ARG A 151 -25.79 -18.58 32.66
CA ARG A 151 -25.75 -20.04 32.47
C ARG A 151 -26.69 -20.38 31.31
N PRO A 152 -26.26 -21.07 30.25
CA PRO A 152 -27.21 -21.78 29.41
C PRO A 152 -27.65 -23.05 30.16
N ARG A 153 -28.93 -23.08 30.56
CA ARG A 153 -29.61 -24.34 30.92
C ARG A 153 -29.72 -25.16 29.64
N GLY A 154 -29.19 -26.38 29.66
CA GLY A 154 -29.60 -27.40 28.71
C GLY A 154 -31.05 -27.82 28.98
N CYS A 155 -31.79 -28.03 27.90
CA CYS A 155 -32.99 -28.87 27.90
C CYS A 155 -32.87 -29.82 26.70
N PHE A 156 -32.90 -31.11 26.99
CA PHE A 156 -33.19 -32.21 26.06
C PHE A 156 -34.63 -32.09 25.54
N GLY A 157 -34.85 -32.61 24.33
CA GLY A 157 -36.13 -32.79 23.66
C GLY A 157 -35.91 -33.21 22.22
#